data_AF-A0A7S2M009-F1
#
_entry.id   AF-A0A7S2M009-F1
#
_cell.length_a   1.000
_cell.length_b   1.000
_cell.length_c   1.000
_cell.angle_alpha   90.00
_cell.angle_beta   90.00
_cell.angle_gamma   90.00
#
_symmetry.space_group_name_H-M   'P 1'
#
loop_
_entity.id
_entity.type
_entity.pdbx_description
1 polymer ?
#
loop_
_entity_poly.entity_id
_entity_poly.type
_entity_poly.pdbx_seq_one_letter_code
_entity_poly.pdbx_strand_id
1 'polypeptide(L)'
;LEERCRAERAKPPIMWQPIPLDVVQANHQRRAPGIIYGLEFPWSEATLVEFGPRWLTKAFHAAGTLSPRNRVTLIIPEPKIKVTAGNNAGKFLFEVRYAEQTPGLHTKLFAKVPFPLEGATASDRLSSSVYKQPMDYMEINTYRLLEASLPVNTPKYYFGDISNETSNYILITERVDFAEIGGGGGG
;
A
#
# COMPACT_ATOMS: atom_id res chain seq x y z
N LEU A 1 -3.50 -13.08 12.66
CA LEU A 1 -2.39 -12.87 11.71
C LEU A 1 -2.10 -14.14 10.91
N GLU A 2 -1.75 -15.25 11.57
CA GLU A 2 -1.47 -16.54 10.91
C GLU A 2 -2.59 -17.06 10.02
N GLU A 3 -3.84 -16.99 10.50
CA GLU A 3 -5.01 -17.43 9.73
C GLU A 3 -5.17 -16.67 8.41
N ARG A 4 -4.99 -15.34 8.43
CA ARG A 4 -5.05 -14.51 7.21
C ARG A 4 -3.93 -14.88 6.24
N CYS A 5 -2.68 -15.00 6.72
CA CYS A 5 -1.58 -15.42 5.85
C CYS A 5 -1.81 -16.83 5.26
N ARG A 6 -2.37 -17.76 6.05
CA ARG A 6 -2.75 -19.10 5.59
C ARG A 6 -3.83 -19.04 4.51
N ALA A 7 -4.87 -18.25 4.72
CA ALA A 7 -5.94 -18.04 3.74
C ALA A 7 -5.41 -17.41 2.44
N GLU A 8 -4.53 -16.42 2.53
CA GLU A 8 -3.90 -15.79 1.36
C GLU A 8 -2.99 -16.77 0.58
N ARG A 9 -2.22 -17.61 1.28
CA ARG A 9 -1.37 -18.64 0.66
C ARG A 9 -2.17 -19.80 0.04
N ALA A 10 -3.41 -20.01 0.47
CA ALA A 10 -4.30 -21.03 -0.09
C ALA A 10 -4.97 -20.59 -1.41
N LYS A 11 -4.94 -19.30 -1.73
CA LYS A 11 -5.46 -18.78 -3.01
C LYS A 11 -4.54 -19.22 -4.17
N PRO A 12 -5.08 -19.38 -5.40
CA PRO A 12 -4.26 -19.63 -6.58
C PRO A 12 -3.14 -18.59 -6.74
N PRO A 13 -1.97 -18.99 -7.26
CA PRO A 13 -0.90 -18.04 -7.56
C PRO A 13 -1.38 -16.97 -8.53
N ILE A 14 -1.12 -15.72 -8.17
CA ILE A 14 -1.37 -14.57 -9.02
C ILE A 14 -0.07 -14.26 -9.75
N MET A 15 -0.14 -13.93 -11.03
CA MET A 15 1.06 -13.72 -11.85
C MET A 15 1.10 -12.27 -12.33
N TRP A 16 2.21 -11.60 -12.00
CA TRP A 16 2.52 -10.29 -12.58
C TRP A 16 2.80 -10.41 -14.07
N GLN A 17 2.30 -9.45 -14.85
CA GLN A 17 2.64 -9.32 -16.26
C GLN A 17 3.46 -8.04 -16.44
N PRO A 18 4.71 -8.13 -16.96
CA PRO A 18 5.51 -6.94 -17.22
C PRO A 18 4.80 -5.94 -18.13
N ILE A 19 4.75 -4.69 -17.70
CA ILE A 19 4.10 -3.59 -18.39
C ILE A 19 5.14 -2.77 -19.16
N PRO A 20 4.94 -2.52 -20.46
CA PRO A 20 5.86 -1.70 -21.25
C PRO A 20 5.67 -0.20 -21.00
N LEU A 21 6.67 0.59 -21.40
CA LEU A 21 6.73 2.04 -21.15
C LEU A 21 5.52 2.81 -21.70
N ASP A 22 5.13 2.50 -22.93
CA ASP A 22 4.01 3.14 -23.64
C ASP A 22 2.67 2.90 -22.90
N VAL A 23 2.46 1.70 -22.35
CA VAL A 23 1.28 1.38 -21.55
C VAL A 23 1.27 2.19 -20.25
N VAL A 24 2.40 2.29 -19.54
CA VAL A 24 2.48 3.12 -18.31
C VAL A 24 2.19 4.59 -18.64
N GLN A 25 2.81 5.12 -19.70
CA GLN A 25 2.60 6.50 -20.12
C GLN A 25 1.13 6.78 -20.45
N ALA A 26 0.48 5.88 -21.20
CA ALA A 26 -0.91 6.04 -21.60
C ALA A 26 -1.92 5.86 -20.45
N ASN A 27 -1.65 4.97 -19.50
CA ASN A 27 -2.67 4.49 -18.56
C ASN A 27 -2.46 4.89 -17.10
N HIS A 28 -1.33 5.45 -16.69
CA HIS A 28 -1.02 5.68 -15.26
C HIS A 28 -2.03 6.54 -14.49
N GLN A 29 -2.87 7.35 -15.16
CA GLN A 29 -3.93 8.15 -14.53
C GLN A 29 -5.30 7.46 -14.51
N ARG A 30 -5.44 6.29 -15.13
CA ARG A 30 -6.71 5.57 -15.20
C ARG A 30 -6.98 4.82 -13.91
N ARG A 31 -8.26 4.74 -13.54
CA ARG A 31 -8.72 3.72 -12.59
C ARG A 31 -8.67 2.37 -13.28
N ALA A 32 -8.14 1.39 -12.57
CA ALA A 32 -8.10 0.00 -13.01
C ALA A 32 -8.16 -0.91 -11.79
N PRO A 33 -8.72 -2.12 -11.95
CA PRO A 33 -8.69 -3.10 -10.88
C PRO A 33 -7.25 -3.57 -10.61
N GLY A 34 -7.01 -3.93 -9.37
CA GLY A 34 -5.82 -4.65 -8.97
C GLY A 34 -5.95 -6.15 -9.23
N ILE A 35 -4.83 -6.81 -9.48
CA ILE A 35 -4.80 -8.24 -9.81
C ILE A 35 -4.94 -9.13 -8.57
N ILE A 36 -4.79 -8.59 -7.36
CA ILE A 36 -4.80 -9.36 -6.11
C ILE A 36 -6.22 -9.50 -5.56
N TYR A 37 -6.95 -8.39 -5.45
CA TYR A 37 -8.31 -8.38 -4.87
C TYR A 37 -9.39 -7.98 -5.88
N GLY A 38 -9.03 -7.61 -7.12
CA GLY A 38 -9.99 -7.26 -8.18
C GLY A 38 -10.71 -5.92 -7.93
N LEU A 39 -10.24 -5.11 -6.98
CA LEU A 39 -10.82 -3.82 -6.66
C LEU A 39 -10.11 -2.74 -7.45
N GLU A 40 -10.85 -1.75 -7.98
CA GLU A 40 -10.23 -0.46 -8.27
C GLU A 40 -9.69 0.12 -6.95
N PHE A 41 -8.52 0.74 -6.99
CA PHE A 41 -7.83 1.23 -5.81
C PHE A 41 -7.21 2.61 -6.05
N PRO A 42 -7.01 3.42 -5.00
CA PRO A 42 -6.31 4.69 -5.07
C PRO A 42 -4.80 4.47 -5.17
N TRP A 43 -4.11 5.34 -5.90
CA TRP A 43 -2.66 5.30 -6.12
C TRP A 43 -1.97 6.60 -5.70
N SER A 44 -2.67 7.45 -4.95
CA SER A 44 -2.18 8.70 -4.40
C SER A 44 -3.00 9.09 -3.16
N GLU A 45 -2.50 10.02 -2.36
CA GLU A 45 -3.25 10.57 -1.22
C GLU A 45 -4.58 11.20 -1.69
N ALA A 46 -4.54 11.98 -2.77
CA ALA A 46 -5.72 12.62 -3.33
C ALA A 46 -6.79 11.61 -3.77
N THR A 47 -6.38 10.54 -4.47
CA THR A 47 -7.32 9.48 -4.87
C THR A 47 -7.80 8.67 -3.67
N LEU A 48 -7.00 8.47 -2.61
CA LEU A 48 -7.48 7.80 -1.40
C LEU A 48 -8.62 8.57 -0.73
N VAL A 49 -8.48 9.90 -0.65
CA VAL A 49 -9.54 10.77 -0.13
C VAL A 49 -10.80 10.68 -0.99
N GLU A 50 -10.63 10.67 -2.32
CA GLU A 50 -11.73 10.57 -3.28
C GLU A 50 -12.49 9.24 -3.15
N PHE A 51 -11.78 8.11 -3.04
CA PHE A 51 -12.37 6.78 -2.86
C PHE A 51 -13.06 6.63 -1.49
N GLY A 52 -12.53 7.29 -0.47
CA GLY A 52 -13.20 7.48 0.82
C GLY A 52 -13.27 6.24 1.73
N PRO A 53 -13.87 6.38 2.92
CA PRO A 53 -13.87 5.36 3.97
C PRO A 53 -14.62 4.08 3.60
N ARG A 54 -15.63 4.17 2.72
CA ARG A 54 -16.35 2.98 2.22
C ARG A 54 -15.44 2.07 1.41
N TRP A 55 -14.57 2.65 0.58
CA TRP A 55 -13.60 1.87 -0.16
C TRP A 55 -12.60 1.19 0.76
N LEU A 56 -12.01 1.91 1.73
CA LEU A 56 -11.08 1.30 2.69
C LEU A 56 -11.73 0.15 3.48
N THR A 57 -13.00 0.29 3.84
CA THR A 57 -13.76 -0.79 4.48
C THR A 57 -13.78 -2.04 3.58
N LYS A 58 -14.14 -1.86 2.29
CA LYS A 58 -14.17 -2.97 1.32
C LYS A 58 -12.78 -3.58 1.13
N ALA A 59 -11.74 -2.76 1.01
CA ALA A 59 -10.36 -3.17 0.83
C ALA A 59 -9.85 -3.99 2.03
N PHE A 60 -10.06 -3.52 3.26
CA PHE A 60 -9.62 -4.22 4.47
C PHE A 60 -10.42 -5.50 4.73
N HIS A 61 -11.70 -5.54 4.36
CA HIS A 61 -12.46 -6.79 4.38
C HIS A 61 -11.92 -7.79 3.35
N ALA A 62 -11.63 -7.35 2.12
CA ALA A 62 -11.06 -8.21 1.08
C ALA A 62 -9.70 -8.80 1.47
N ALA A 63 -8.87 -8.01 2.16
CA ALA A 63 -7.58 -8.44 2.70
C ALA A 63 -7.67 -9.23 4.03
N GLY A 64 -8.86 -9.33 4.64
CA GLY A 64 -9.05 -9.98 5.93
C GLY A 64 -8.37 -9.27 7.10
N THR A 65 -8.12 -7.95 6.99
CA THR A 65 -7.42 -7.14 7.99
C THR A 65 -8.36 -6.33 8.88
N LEU A 66 -9.64 -6.24 8.50
CA LEU A 66 -10.74 -5.68 9.28
C LEU A 66 -11.87 -6.72 9.44
N SER A 67 -12.46 -6.77 10.63
CA SER A 67 -13.60 -7.65 10.92
C SER A 67 -14.79 -7.33 10.00
N PRO A 68 -15.50 -8.33 9.44
CA PRO A 68 -16.66 -8.10 8.57
C PRO A 68 -17.81 -7.27 9.18
N ARG A 69 -17.84 -7.15 10.51
CA ARG A 69 -18.85 -6.36 11.25
C ARG A 69 -18.42 -4.91 11.51
N ASN A 70 -17.16 -4.59 11.26
CA ASN A 70 -16.60 -3.27 11.49
C ASN A 70 -16.51 -2.49 10.17
N ARG A 71 -16.15 -1.21 10.24
CA ARG A 71 -15.95 -0.35 9.07
C ARG A 71 -15.04 0.82 9.40
N VAL A 72 -14.37 1.34 8.39
CA VAL A 72 -13.74 2.66 8.45
C VAL A 72 -14.85 3.72 8.33
N THR A 73 -14.82 4.72 9.20
CA THR A 73 -15.80 5.81 9.25
C THR A 73 -15.22 7.15 8.77
N LEU A 74 -13.91 7.34 8.89
CA LEU A 74 -13.24 8.58 8.49
C LEU A 74 -11.82 8.28 8.02
N ILE A 75 -11.35 9.06 7.04
CA ILE A 75 -9.95 9.14 6.59
C ILE A 75 -9.47 10.56 6.88
N ILE A 76 -8.30 10.68 7.49
CA ILE A 76 -7.68 11.96 7.84
C ILE A 76 -6.27 11.98 7.24
N PRO A 77 -6.05 12.59 6.07
CA PRO A 77 -4.72 12.72 5.48
C PRO A 77 -3.78 13.54 6.36
N GLU A 78 -2.49 13.25 6.34
CA GLU A 78 -1.44 14.01 7.05
C GLU A 78 -0.50 14.74 6.06
N PRO A 79 -0.98 15.74 5.30
CA PRO A 79 -0.23 16.32 4.17
C PRO A 79 1.05 17.08 4.57
N LYS A 80 1.18 17.42 5.85
CA LYS A 80 2.36 18.13 6.39
C LYS A 80 3.58 17.23 6.52
N ILE A 81 3.40 15.90 6.58
CA ILE A 81 4.51 14.95 6.69
C ILE A 81 4.83 14.44 5.29
N LYS A 82 5.75 15.12 4.60
CA LYS A 82 6.28 14.62 3.32
C LYS A 82 7.37 13.59 3.59
N VAL A 83 7.10 12.34 3.27
CA VAL A 83 8.14 11.31 3.25
C VAL A 83 8.91 11.45 1.94
N THR A 84 9.85 12.40 1.89
CA THR A 84 10.66 12.71 0.70
C THR A 84 11.89 11.79 0.54
N ALA A 85 12.11 10.88 1.49
CA ALA A 85 13.20 9.92 1.42
C ALA A 85 12.83 8.66 0.60
N GLY A 86 13.68 8.32 -0.36
CA GLY A 86 13.63 7.07 -1.13
C GLY A 86 13.36 7.26 -2.62
N ASN A 87 14.10 6.50 -3.44
CA ASN A 87 14.32 6.84 -4.85
C ASN A 87 13.28 6.29 -5.83
N ASN A 88 12.24 5.56 -5.39
CA ASN A 88 11.38 4.80 -6.33
C ASN A 88 9.88 4.75 -5.96
N ALA A 89 9.42 5.47 -4.94
CA ALA A 89 8.02 5.39 -4.51
C ALA A 89 7.54 6.62 -3.74
N GLY A 90 6.35 7.09 -4.09
CA GLY A 90 5.57 8.03 -3.30
C GLY A 90 5.08 7.38 -2.01
N LYS A 91 4.96 8.19 -0.97
CA LYS A 91 4.59 7.73 0.37
C LYS A 91 3.79 8.82 1.06
N PHE A 92 2.74 8.42 1.76
CA PHE A 92 1.96 9.36 2.59
C PHE A 92 1.46 8.68 3.85
N LEU A 93 1.19 9.50 4.86
CA LEU A 93 0.64 9.10 6.15
C LEU A 93 -0.81 9.56 6.24
N PHE A 94 -1.62 8.77 6.92
CA PHE A 94 -3.01 9.12 7.17
C PHE A 94 -3.52 8.41 8.43
N GLU A 95 -4.52 9.00 9.07
CA GLU A 95 -5.27 8.34 10.12
C GLU A 95 -6.61 7.85 9.60
N VAL A 96 -7.13 6.82 10.26
CA VAL A 96 -8.49 6.33 10.09
C VAL A 96 -9.21 6.25 11.41
N ARG A 97 -10.53 6.45 11.37
CA ARG A 97 -11.42 6.09 12.47
C ARG A 97 -12.22 4.87 12.07
N TYR A 98 -12.45 3.97 13.02
CA TYR A 98 -13.30 2.81 12.84
C TYR A 98 -14.62 3.00 13.58
N ALA A 99 -15.65 2.26 13.18
CA ALA A 99 -16.91 2.24 13.93
C ALA A 99 -16.74 1.59 15.31
N GLU A 100 -15.89 0.57 15.39
CA GLU A 100 -15.51 -0.09 16.63
C GLU A 100 -13.99 -0.20 16.71
N GLN A 101 -13.39 0.34 17.76
CA GLN A 101 -11.95 0.25 17.97
C GLN A 101 -11.63 -1.02 18.75
N THR A 102 -10.82 -1.92 18.18
CA THR A 102 -10.42 -3.18 18.82
C THR A 102 -8.91 -3.22 19.09
N PRO A 103 -8.45 -4.01 20.08
CA PRO A 103 -7.01 -4.22 20.29
C PRO A 103 -6.30 -4.68 19.02
N GLY A 104 -5.12 -4.09 18.75
CA GLY A 104 -4.31 -4.40 17.56
C GLY A 104 -4.84 -3.84 16.23
N LEU A 105 -5.88 -3.00 16.24
CA LEU A 105 -6.37 -2.30 15.05
C LEU A 105 -5.80 -0.87 15.00
N HIS A 106 -4.67 -0.69 14.32
CA HIS A 106 -4.01 0.60 14.15
C HIS A 106 -4.88 1.64 13.43
N THR A 107 -4.88 2.86 13.98
CA THR A 107 -5.57 4.03 13.42
C THR A 107 -4.63 4.91 12.61
N LYS A 108 -3.32 4.87 12.88
CA LYS A 108 -2.31 5.58 12.09
C LYS A 108 -1.72 4.63 11.06
N LEU A 109 -1.82 4.98 9.79
CA LEU A 109 -1.46 4.13 8.67
C LEU A 109 -0.46 4.84 7.76
N PHE A 110 0.28 4.02 7.03
CA PHE A 110 1.23 4.43 6.02
C PHE A 110 0.83 3.79 4.70
N ALA A 111 0.86 4.57 3.62
CA ALA A 111 0.69 4.06 2.27
C ALA A 111 1.94 4.32 1.42
N LYS A 112 2.43 3.27 0.78
CA LYS A 112 3.38 3.35 -0.32
C LYS A 112 2.60 3.25 -1.63
N VAL A 113 2.90 4.16 -2.54
CA VAL A 113 2.26 4.29 -3.86
C VAL A 113 3.33 4.65 -4.89
N PRO A 114 3.03 4.55 -6.19
CA PRO A 114 3.96 5.10 -7.17
C PRO A 114 4.11 6.61 -7.06
N PHE A 115 5.26 7.11 -7.53
CA PHE A 115 5.38 8.54 -7.81
C PHE A 115 4.48 8.94 -8.99
N PRO A 116 4.06 10.22 -9.06
CA PRO A 116 3.38 10.70 -10.25
C PRO A 116 4.37 10.71 -11.43
N LEU A 117 3.84 10.48 -12.64
CA LEU A 117 4.62 10.52 -13.88
C LEU A 117 4.76 11.95 -14.40
N GLU A 118 5.18 12.86 -13.52
CA GLU A 118 5.36 14.27 -13.83
C GLU A 118 6.48 14.88 -12.97
N GLY A 119 6.97 16.05 -13.37
CA GLY A 119 7.97 16.79 -12.62
C GLY A 119 9.25 16.00 -12.34
N ALA A 120 9.87 16.27 -11.19
CA ALA A 120 11.17 15.72 -10.82
C ALA A 120 11.16 14.20 -10.54
N THR A 121 9.99 13.59 -10.32
CA THR A 121 9.86 12.16 -9.98
C THR A 121 9.48 11.28 -11.16
N ALA A 122 9.30 11.85 -12.36
CA ALA A 122 8.87 11.09 -13.54
C ALA A 122 9.85 9.97 -13.91
N SER A 123 11.15 10.21 -13.85
CA SER A 123 12.17 9.18 -14.10
C SER A 123 12.13 8.06 -13.06
N ASP A 124 11.90 8.40 -11.79
CA ASP A 124 11.82 7.43 -10.70
C ASP A 124 10.57 6.55 -10.82
N ARG A 125 9.44 7.14 -11.22
CA ARG A 125 8.22 6.41 -11.57
C ARG A 125 8.48 5.39 -12.68
N LEU A 126 9.12 5.78 -13.78
CA LEU A 126 9.47 4.85 -14.85
C LEU A 126 10.49 3.80 -14.42
N SER A 127 11.44 4.18 -13.55
CA SER A 127 12.40 3.24 -12.96
C SER A 127 11.71 2.11 -12.21
N SER A 128 10.77 2.42 -11.30
CA SER A 128 10.00 1.41 -10.57
C SER A 128 9.09 0.62 -11.52
N SER A 129 8.30 1.32 -12.33
CA SER A 129 7.17 0.73 -13.03
C SER A 129 7.50 0.00 -14.32
N VAL A 130 8.67 0.26 -14.90
CA VAL A 130 9.11 -0.37 -16.15
C VAL A 130 10.38 -1.17 -15.93
N TYR A 131 11.44 -0.51 -15.45
CA TYR A 131 12.80 -1.09 -15.45
C TYR A 131 13.13 -2.01 -14.27
N LYS A 132 12.37 -1.91 -13.17
CA LYS A 132 12.57 -2.70 -11.94
C LYS A 132 11.39 -3.61 -11.62
N GLN A 133 10.56 -3.94 -12.62
CA GLN A 133 9.48 -4.90 -12.40
C GLN A 133 10.05 -6.29 -12.08
N PRO A 134 9.42 -7.10 -11.21
CA PRO A 134 8.15 -6.87 -10.51
C PRO A 134 8.32 -6.47 -9.03
N MET A 135 9.26 -5.57 -8.68
CA MET A 135 9.63 -5.35 -7.27
C MET A 135 8.45 -4.92 -6.36
N ASP A 136 7.58 -4.01 -6.82
CA ASP A 136 6.43 -3.56 -6.04
C ASP A 136 5.41 -4.70 -5.78
N TYR A 137 5.20 -5.57 -6.77
CA TYR A 137 4.39 -6.79 -6.64
C TYR A 137 4.98 -7.77 -5.61
N MET A 138 6.30 -7.97 -5.64
CA MET A 138 6.99 -8.86 -4.70
C MET A 138 6.96 -8.32 -3.27
N GLU A 139 7.07 -7.01 -3.09
CA GLU A 139 6.95 -6.37 -1.78
C GLU A 139 5.53 -6.51 -1.21
N ILE A 140 4.49 -6.24 -2.00
CA ILE A 140 3.10 -6.46 -1.59
C ILE A 140 2.89 -7.92 -1.15
N ASN A 141 3.39 -8.88 -1.93
CA ASN A 141 3.28 -10.30 -1.58
C ASN A 141 4.06 -10.68 -0.33
N THR A 142 5.21 -10.04 -0.07
CA THR A 142 5.99 -10.29 1.15
C THR A 142 5.14 -9.97 2.38
N TYR A 143 4.51 -8.79 2.42
CA TYR A 143 3.59 -8.43 3.51
C TYR A 143 2.32 -9.28 3.53
N ARG A 144 1.69 -9.51 2.37
CA ARG A 144 0.43 -10.26 2.27
C ARG A 144 0.57 -11.72 2.72
N LEU A 145 1.67 -12.39 2.33
CA LEU A 145 1.85 -13.85 2.45
C LEU A 145 2.77 -14.27 3.59
N LEU A 146 3.74 -13.43 3.96
CA LEU A 146 4.86 -13.82 4.82
C LEU A 146 4.93 -13.07 6.15
N GLU A 147 4.10 -12.05 6.40
CA GLU A 147 4.11 -11.28 7.66
C GLU A 147 4.10 -12.17 8.91
N ALA A 148 3.33 -13.27 8.89
CA ALA A 148 3.26 -14.23 10.01
C ALA A 148 4.48 -15.17 10.13
N SER A 149 5.42 -15.13 9.19
CA SER A 149 6.49 -16.13 9.04
C SER A 149 7.89 -15.52 8.96
N LEU A 150 8.01 -14.19 8.89
CA LEU A 150 9.30 -13.51 8.90
C LEU A 150 9.90 -13.52 10.31
N PRO A 151 11.22 -13.74 10.44
CA PRO A 151 11.89 -13.82 11.74
C PRO A 151 12.14 -12.43 12.39
N VAL A 152 11.50 -11.39 11.86
CA VAL A 152 11.64 -10.00 12.28
C VAL A 152 10.27 -9.37 12.38
N ASN A 153 10.11 -8.41 13.29
CA ASN A 153 8.87 -7.66 13.39
C ASN A 153 8.69 -6.83 12.11
N THR A 154 7.56 -7.00 11.43
CA THR A 154 7.23 -6.25 10.22
C THR A 154 5.99 -5.40 10.47
N PRO A 155 5.90 -4.22 9.82
CA PRO A 155 4.69 -3.42 9.88
C PRO A 155 3.46 -4.25 9.52
N LYS A 156 2.43 -4.23 10.38
CA LYS A 156 1.18 -4.94 10.13
C LYS A 156 0.60 -4.58 8.77
N TYR A 157 0.33 -5.58 7.93
CA TYR A 157 -0.32 -5.38 6.63
C TYR A 157 -1.80 -5.06 6.80
N TYR A 158 -2.29 -4.09 6.04
CA TYR A 158 -3.71 -3.73 5.97
C TYR A 158 -4.31 -4.01 4.60
N PHE A 159 -3.63 -3.61 3.53
CA PHE A 159 -4.08 -3.85 2.16
C PHE A 159 -2.92 -3.63 1.21
N GLY A 160 -2.96 -4.26 0.05
CA GLY A 160 -2.05 -3.92 -1.02
C GLY A 160 -2.42 -4.62 -2.31
N ASP A 161 -2.40 -3.87 -3.39
CA ASP A 161 -2.78 -4.35 -4.72
C ASP A 161 -1.97 -3.61 -5.79
N ILE A 162 -1.94 -4.18 -6.99
CA ILE A 162 -1.19 -3.68 -8.13
C ILE A 162 -1.94 -4.01 -9.42
N SER A 163 -1.88 -3.12 -10.42
CA SER A 163 -2.60 -3.29 -11.68
C SER A 163 -1.65 -3.55 -12.85
N ASN A 164 -1.92 -4.62 -13.62
CA ASN A 164 -1.29 -4.89 -14.92
C ASN A 164 -1.69 -3.87 -16.00
N GLU A 165 -2.74 -3.08 -15.78
CA GLU A 165 -3.24 -2.12 -16.79
C GLU A 165 -2.56 -0.75 -16.71
N THR A 166 -2.11 -0.35 -15.51
CA THR A 166 -1.69 1.03 -15.22
C THR A 166 -0.33 1.14 -14.53
N SER A 167 0.25 0.01 -14.08
CA SER A 167 1.37 -0.08 -13.14
C SER A 167 1.16 0.65 -11.81
N ASN A 168 -0.06 1.13 -11.53
CA ASN A 168 -0.41 1.66 -10.23
C ASN A 168 -0.37 0.55 -9.20
N TYR A 169 0.02 0.91 -7.99
CA TYR A 169 -0.05 0.04 -6.83
C TYR A 169 -0.37 0.86 -5.59
N ILE A 170 -0.79 0.15 -4.55
CA ILE A 170 -0.84 0.68 -3.20
C ILE A 170 -0.43 -0.43 -2.24
N LEU A 171 0.34 -0.08 -1.21
CA LEU A 171 0.64 -0.93 -0.07
C LEU A 171 0.37 -0.12 1.19
N ILE A 172 -0.61 -0.57 1.98
CA ILE A 172 -1.03 0.04 3.24
C ILE A 172 -0.58 -0.86 4.39
N THR A 173 0.18 -0.27 5.31
CA THR A 173 0.62 -0.91 6.55
C THR A 173 0.28 -0.04 7.76
N GLU A 174 0.47 -0.58 8.95
CA GLU A 174 0.58 0.26 10.14
C GLU A 174 1.70 1.30 9.94
N ARG A 175 1.49 2.49 10.50
CA ARG A 175 2.56 3.47 10.64
C ARG A 175 3.47 3.01 11.78
N VAL A 176 4.74 2.78 11.47
CA VAL A 176 5.78 2.64 12.49
C VAL A 176 6.27 4.03 12.85
N ASP A 177 6.15 4.39 14.12
CA ASP A 177 6.76 5.62 14.61
C ASP A 177 8.27 5.46 14.57
N PHE A 178 8.97 6.39 13.93
CA PHE A 178 10.42 6.48 14.06
C PHE A 178 10.72 6.83 15.53
N ALA A 179 11.40 5.94 16.25
CA ALA A 179 12.10 6.37 17.45
C ALA A 179 13.09 7.47 17.02
N GLU A 180 13.19 8.56 17.78
CA GLU A 180 14.32 9.46 17.61
C GLU A 180 15.58 8.60 17.66
N ILE A 181 16.35 8.59 16.57
CA ILE A 181 17.71 8.08 16.61
C ILE A 181 18.42 9.08 17.51
N GLY A 182 18.42 8.82 18.82
CA GLY A 182 19.24 9.53 19.78
C GLY A 182 20.66 9.44 19.24
N GLY A 183 21.15 10.56 18.70
CA GLY A 183 22.51 10.69 18.22
C GLY A 183 23.43 10.43 19.41
N GLY A 184 23.85 9.19 19.56
CA GLY A 184 24.95 8.78 20.41
C GLY A 184 26.23 9.34 19.81
N GLY A 185 26.46 10.64 20.02
CA GLY A 185 27.80 11.19 20.01
C GLY A 185 28.55 10.57 21.18
N GLY A 186 29.44 9.65 20.87
CA GLY A 186 30.45 9.12 21.77
C GLY A 186 31.54 8.51 20.89
N GLY A 187 32.82 8.77 21.08
CA GLY A 187 33.55 9.66 21.97
C GLY A 187 34.98 9.73 21.45
#